data_AF-A0A8B6D6N2-F1
#
_entry.id   AF-A0A8B6D6N2-F1
#
_cell.length_a   1.000
_cell.length_b   1.000
_cell.length_c   1.000
_cell.angle_alpha   90.00
_cell.angle_beta   90.00
_cell.angle_gamma   90.00
#
_symmetry.space_group_name_H-M   'P 1'
#
loop_
_entity.id
_entity.type
_entity.pdbx_description
1 polymer ?
#
loop_
_entity_poly.entity_id
_entity_poly.type
_entity_poly.pdbx_seq_one_letter_code
_entity_poly.pdbx_strand_id
1 'polypeptide(L)'
;MQRNKIDKISKNVNSFDKTVENFDSFDKSTIAKDTHSQFVKLDNTFKSTVTKVNSNDSPVNRLRNAYTYWQSINANDYILSIIRDGYIIPFYTEPESCSLRNNKTAFDNAEFVGSEITKLISRGCISQVPELPKVVNPLTQGSRKGDLQLIAIKIANVCKLNNIVLLPQWVPRDENVKADQISKSVDCDDWGIDQEVYSVLDNLWGPHTVDRFASDYNTKCLVFNSKHWCPNTSGINAFDQDWKSEINWIVPPPSLVSKCIQKMKQEKSIGTLIVPYWRSAPFWPILNVGIEGSQKFASFVGDSRVLSSSVVMRGRGKNGLFGKTDTNFTLLALKIRF
;
A
#
# COMPACT_ATOMS: atom_id res chain seq x y z
N MET A 1 -28.34 -13.62 16.60
CA MET A 1 -27.88 -12.25 16.91
C MET A 1 -26.70 -11.76 16.02
N GLN A 2 -26.51 -12.30 14.80
CA GLN A 2 -25.35 -11.96 13.94
C GLN A 2 -25.68 -11.29 12.58
N ARG A 3 -26.95 -11.07 12.23
CA ARG A 3 -27.33 -10.49 10.92
C ARG A 3 -27.23 -8.95 10.82
N ASN A 4 -27.22 -8.21 11.94
CA ASN A 4 -27.29 -6.73 11.90
C ASN A 4 -25.94 -5.99 11.78
N LYS A 5 -24.82 -6.71 11.65
CA LYS A 5 -23.46 -6.10 11.59
C LYS A 5 -22.92 -5.95 10.16
N ILE A 6 -23.48 -6.69 9.19
CA ILE A 6 -23.01 -6.70 7.80
C ILE A 6 -23.59 -5.52 7.00
N ASP A 7 -24.84 -5.13 7.27
CA ASP A 7 -25.51 -4.02 6.57
C ASP A 7 -24.97 -2.61 6.91
N LYS A 8 -24.23 -2.47 8.02
CA LYS A 8 -23.57 -1.20 8.39
C LYS A 8 -22.22 -1.00 7.69
N ILE A 9 -21.58 -2.06 7.23
CA ILE A 9 -20.27 -1.98 6.57
C ILE A 9 -20.44 -1.60 5.08
N SER A 10 -21.46 -2.11 4.40
CA SER A 10 -21.70 -1.80 2.97
C SER A 10 -22.07 -0.34 2.71
N LYS A 11 -22.75 0.32 3.66
CA LYS A 11 -23.12 1.75 3.54
C LYS A 11 -21.94 2.71 3.70
N ASN A 12 -20.90 2.33 4.46
CA ASN A 12 -19.72 3.19 4.67
C ASN A 12 -18.71 3.12 3.53
N VAL A 13 -18.63 2.01 2.80
CA VAL A 13 -17.73 1.87 1.64
C VAL A 13 -18.19 2.75 0.48
N ASN A 14 -19.49 2.77 0.19
CA ASN A 14 -20.06 3.63 -0.87
C ASN A 14 -20.00 5.15 -0.57
N SER A 15 -19.83 5.53 0.70
CA SER A 15 -19.57 6.92 1.11
C SER A 15 -18.13 7.34 0.88
N PHE A 16 -17.18 6.39 0.88
CA PHE A 16 -15.75 6.67 0.83
C PHE A 16 -15.31 7.03 -0.60
N ASP A 17 -15.84 6.34 -1.61
CA ASP A 17 -15.49 6.56 -3.02
C ASP A 17 -15.97 7.92 -3.55
N LYS A 18 -17.15 8.40 -3.10
CA LYS A 18 -17.71 9.69 -3.55
C LYS A 18 -16.94 10.93 -3.06
N THR A 19 -16.16 10.81 -2.00
CA THR A 19 -15.38 11.94 -1.44
C THR A 19 -14.03 12.14 -2.13
N VAL A 20 -13.53 11.15 -2.87
CA VAL A 20 -12.20 11.21 -3.51
C VAL A 20 -12.26 11.99 -4.83
N GLU A 21 -13.39 12.01 -5.52
CA GLU A 21 -13.53 12.68 -6.83
C GLU A 21 -13.56 14.22 -6.77
N ASN A 22 -13.78 14.83 -5.59
CA ASN A 22 -13.94 16.29 -5.46
C ASN A 22 -12.65 17.06 -5.12
N PHE A 23 -11.48 16.42 -5.06
CA PHE A 23 -10.25 17.06 -4.57
C PHE A 23 -9.31 17.62 -5.66
N ASP A 24 -9.61 17.38 -6.94
CA ASP A 24 -8.70 17.71 -8.05
C ASP A 24 -8.82 19.16 -8.59
N SER A 25 -9.64 20.03 -7.99
CA SER A 25 -9.95 21.36 -8.58
C SER A 25 -9.43 22.60 -7.84
N PHE A 26 -8.43 22.53 -6.95
CA PHE A 26 -7.98 23.72 -6.20
C PHE A 26 -6.70 24.36 -6.77
N ASP A 27 -6.84 25.57 -7.34
CA ASP A 27 -5.77 26.39 -7.91
C ASP A 27 -4.85 26.99 -6.82
N LYS A 28 -3.54 26.83 -7.02
CA LYS A 28 -2.45 27.12 -6.06
C LYS A 28 -1.90 28.55 -6.15
N SER A 29 -2.40 29.39 -7.05
CA SER A 29 -1.77 30.66 -7.41
C SER A 29 -2.07 31.85 -6.48
N THR A 30 -3.09 31.79 -5.62
CA THR A 30 -3.59 32.97 -4.87
C THR A 30 -3.03 33.13 -3.44
N ILE A 31 -2.38 32.11 -2.85
CA ILE A 31 -2.11 32.06 -1.39
C ILE A 31 -0.83 32.81 -0.96
N ALA A 32 0.09 33.11 -1.89
CA ALA A 32 1.46 33.50 -1.51
C ALA A 32 1.62 34.92 -0.94
N LYS A 33 0.62 35.82 -1.06
CA LYS A 33 0.80 37.24 -0.68
C LYS A 33 0.12 37.65 0.62
N ASP A 34 -0.73 36.81 1.22
CA ASP A 34 -1.59 37.21 2.35
C ASP A 34 -1.20 36.58 3.70
N THR A 35 -0.24 35.64 3.71
CA THR A 35 0.15 34.88 4.92
C THR A 35 0.96 35.69 5.91
N HIS A 36 1.81 36.63 5.49
CA HIS A 36 2.68 37.38 6.40
C HIS A 36 1.90 38.35 7.32
N SER A 37 0.77 38.90 6.85
CA SER A 37 -0.09 39.80 7.64
C SER A 37 -0.90 39.07 8.72
N GLN A 38 -1.22 37.78 8.49
CA GLN A 38 -1.99 36.97 9.44
C GLN A 38 -1.17 36.51 10.66
N PHE A 39 0.12 36.24 10.49
CA PHE A 39 1.01 35.83 11.60
C PHE A 39 1.18 36.93 12.66
N VAL A 40 1.25 38.20 12.26
CA VAL A 40 1.45 39.32 13.19
C VAL A 40 0.18 39.64 14.01
N LYS A 41 -1.02 39.36 13.47
CA LYS A 41 -2.30 39.60 14.16
C LYS A 41 -2.60 38.56 15.25
N LEU A 42 -2.15 37.32 15.08
CA LEU A 42 -2.32 36.24 16.09
C LEU A 42 -1.52 36.51 17.37
N ASP A 43 -0.34 37.12 17.26
CA ASP A 43 0.59 37.38 18.37
C ASP A 43 0.01 38.36 19.41
N ASN A 44 -0.75 39.37 18.96
CA ASN A 44 -1.32 40.39 19.84
C ASN A 44 -2.57 39.93 20.59
N THR A 45 -3.28 38.91 20.09
CA THR A 45 -4.45 38.33 20.78
C THR A 45 -4.03 37.34 21.86
N PHE A 46 -2.83 36.76 21.75
CA PHE A 46 -2.35 35.66 22.60
C PHE A 46 -1.86 36.10 24.00
N LYS A 47 -1.63 37.39 24.23
CA LYS A 47 -1.16 37.91 25.54
C LYS A 47 -2.22 37.95 26.64
N SER A 48 -3.52 37.80 26.33
CA SER A 48 -4.59 38.00 27.32
C SER A 48 -5.18 36.73 27.93
N THR A 49 -4.84 35.52 27.47
CA THR A 49 -5.58 34.32 27.87
C THR A 49 -4.66 33.12 28.17
N VAL A 50 -3.94 33.17 29.28
CA VAL A 50 -3.27 31.97 29.84
C VAL A 50 -3.89 31.66 31.19
N THR A 51 -4.97 30.89 31.17
CA THR A 51 -5.51 30.21 32.35
C THR A 51 -4.87 28.83 32.54
N LYS A 52 -4.56 28.54 33.80
CA LYS A 52 -3.89 27.35 34.36
C LYS A 52 -4.25 26.01 33.68
N VAL A 53 -3.22 25.25 33.30
CA VAL A 53 -3.32 23.85 32.86
C VAL A 53 -3.03 22.91 34.04
N ASN A 54 -3.88 21.89 34.22
CA ASN A 54 -3.76 20.83 35.22
C ASN A 54 -2.47 20.00 35.04
N SER A 55 -1.78 19.76 36.15
CA SER A 55 -0.36 19.37 36.24
C SER A 55 -0.04 17.87 36.19
N ASN A 56 -0.99 16.98 35.91
CA ASN A 56 -0.77 15.54 36.18
C ASN A 56 -0.33 14.67 34.99
N ASP A 57 -0.26 15.18 33.77
CA ASP A 57 0.02 14.34 32.57
C ASP A 57 1.20 14.81 31.71
N SER A 58 1.93 15.84 32.16
CA SER A 58 3.13 16.28 31.43
C SER A 58 4.32 15.34 31.75
N PRO A 59 5.09 14.88 30.75
CA PRO A 59 6.34 14.16 31.00
C PRO A 59 7.40 15.05 31.67
N VAL A 60 7.20 16.38 31.67
CA VAL A 60 8.10 17.37 32.23
C VAL A 60 8.09 17.29 33.76
N ASN A 61 9.28 17.35 34.37
CA ASN A 61 9.52 17.27 35.83
C ASN A 61 9.25 15.91 36.51
N ARG A 62 8.93 14.81 35.79
CA ARG A 62 8.77 13.47 36.41
C ARG A 62 9.97 13.05 37.25
N LEU A 63 11.19 13.23 36.71
CA LEU A 63 12.41 12.88 37.42
C LEU A 63 12.71 13.87 38.55
N ARG A 64 12.55 15.18 38.30
CA ARG A 64 12.76 16.26 39.28
C ARG A 64 11.88 16.10 40.53
N ASN A 65 10.65 15.60 40.38
CA ASN A 65 9.75 15.32 41.50
C ASN A 65 10.30 14.24 42.47
N ALA A 66 11.20 13.37 42.01
CA ALA A 66 11.82 12.35 42.84
C ALA A 66 13.07 12.86 43.59
N TYR A 67 13.46 14.12 43.44
CA TYR A 67 14.71 14.66 44.01
C TYR A 67 14.86 14.37 45.51
N THR A 68 13.81 14.60 46.31
CA THR A 68 13.83 14.35 47.77
C THR A 68 14.09 12.89 48.12
N TYR A 69 13.55 11.96 47.34
CA TYR A 69 13.83 10.53 47.49
C TYR A 69 15.30 10.22 47.22
N TRP A 70 15.85 10.71 46.12
CA TRP A 70 17.26 10.47 45.78
C TRP A 70 18.23 11.14 46.76
N GLN A 71 17.85 12.28 47.32
CA GLN A 71 18.58 12.92 48.41
C GLN A 71 18.55 12.06 49.68
N SER A 72 17.40 11.44 50.01
CA SER A 72 17.25 10.62 51.23
C SER A 72 18.09 9.35 51.24
N ILE A 73 18.40 8.78 50.06
CA ILE A 73 19.28 7.61 49.93
C ILE A 73 20.76 8.01 49.76
N ASN A 74 21.09 9.28 49.99
CA ASN A 74 22.45 9.82 49.91
C ASN A 74 23.10 9.59 48.52
N ALA A 75 22.32 9.79 47.45
CA ALA A 75 22.81 9.67 46.08
C ALA A 75 23.92 10.68 45.77
N ASN A 76 24.83 10.31 44.87
CA ASN A 76 25.95 11.16 44.47
C ASN A 76 25.49 12.51 43.90
N ASP A 77 26.23 13.59 44.19
CA ASP A 77 25.96 14.95 43.72
C ASP A 77 25.76 15.08 42.21
N TYR A 78 26.44 14.25 41.42
CA TYR A 78 26.25 14.18 39.96
C TYR A 78 24.85 13.65 39.58
N ILE A 79 24.35 12.65 40.29
CA ILE A 79 22.99 12.13 40.08
C ILE A 79 21.95 13.14 40.56
N LEU A 80 22.20 13.78 41.71
CA LEU A 80 21.36 14.85 42.23
C LEU A 80 21.31 16.04 41.27
N SER A 81 22.43 16.41 40.63
CA SER A 81 22.45 17.49 39.63
C SER A 81 21.69 17.11 38.36
N ILE A 82 21.79 15.88 37.87
CA ILE A 82 20.98 15.40 36.72
C ILE A 82 19.49 15.45 37.04
N ILE A 83 19.09 15.03 38.24
CA ILE A 83 17.68 15.00 38.65
C ILE A 83 17.15 16.43 38.85
N ARG A 84 17.96 17.31 39.43
CA ARG A 84 17.58 18.70 39.72
C ARG A 84 17.58 19.55 38.45
N ASP A 85 18.63 19.49 37.65
CA ASP A 85 18.89 20.45 36.57
C ASP A 85 18.69 19.86 35.18
N GLY A 86 18.55 18.54 35.08
CA GLY A 86 18.57 17.80 33.83
C GLY A 86 19.98 17.33 33.48
N TYR A 87 20.08 16.37 32.57
CA TYR A 87 21.37 15.89 32.08
C TYR A 87 22.04 16.93 31.19
N ILE A 88 23.18 17.46 31.66
CA ILE A 88 24.04 18.34 30.87
C ILE A 88 24.97 17.45 30.06
N ILE A 89 24.92 17.56 28.74
CA ILE A 89 25.84 16.83 27.84
C ILE A 89 27.25 17.42 28.04
N PRO A 90 28.23 16.63 28.51
CA PRO A 90 29.59 17.12 28.66
C PRO A 90 30.24 17.21 27.28
N PHE A 91 30.54 18.44 26.85
CA PHE A 91 31.30 18.67 25.63
C PHE A 91 32.80 18.80 25.98
N TYR A 92 33.65 17.99 25.34
CA TYR A 92 35.11 18.11 25.47
C TYR A 92 35.62 19.42 24.87
N THR A 93 35.00 19.84 23.78
CA THR A 93 35.22 21.12 23.11
C THR A 93 33.86 21.70 22.76
N GLU A 94 33.71 23.02 22.90
CA GLU A 94 32.46 23.65 22.49
C GLU A 94 32.22 23.43 20.99
N PRO A 95 31.01 22.98 20.59
CA PRO A 95 30.71 22.80 19.18
C PRO A 95 30.69 24.14 18.45
N GLU A 96 31.08 24.09 17.17
CA GLU A 96 30.94 25.23 16.26
C GLU A 96 29.47 25.64 16.11
N SER A 97 29.26 26.94 15.90
CA SER A 97 27.91 27.47 15.68
C SER A 97 27.35 26.98 14.35
N CYS A 98 26.11 26.51 14.33
CA CYS A 98 25.45 26.10 13.10
C CYS A 98 23.96 26.41 13.10
N SER A 99 23.44 26.77 11.93
CA SER A 99 22.01 27.02 11.71
C SER A 99 21.54 26.29 10.47
N LEU A 100 20.66 25.32 10.67
CA LEU A 100 20.15 24.45 9.62
C LEU A 100 18.77 24.93 9.16
N ARG A 101 18.48 24.79 7.87
CA ARG A 101 17.20 25.19 7.28
C ARG A 101 16.09 24.18 7.62
N ASN A 102 14.90 24.69 7.92
CA ASN A 102 13.69 23.86 8.07
C ASN A 102 13.44 23.00 6.83
N ASN A 103 12.93 21.78 7.05
CA ASN A 103 12.53 20.88 5.96
C ASN A 103 11.36 21.47 5.16
N LYS A 104 11.36 21.28 3.83
CA LYS A 104 10.24 21.68 2.95
C LYS A 104 8.89 21.18 3.46
N THR A 105 8.84 19.94 3.93
CA THR A 105 7.63 19.31 4.47
C THR A 105 7.04 20.03 5.67
N ALA A 106 7.87 20.70 6.49
CA ALA A 106 7.38 21.48 7.62
C ALA A 106 6.62 22.73 7.14
N PHE A 107 7.03 23.32 6.02
CA PHE A 107 6.31 24.42 5.38
C PHE A 107 5.04 23.93 4.69
N ASP A 108 5.11 22.80 3.97
CA ASP A 108 3.94 22.21 3.30
C ASP A 108 2.83 21.79 4.29
N ASN A 109 3.18 21.55 5.56
CA ASN A 109 2.26 21.13 6.63
C ASN A 109 2.26 22.12 7.81
N ALA A 110 2.40 23.42 7.54
CA ALA A 110 2.59 24.45 8.56
C ALA A 110 1.51 24.48 9.66
N GLU A 111 0.24 24.24 9.31
CA GLU A 111 -0.87 24.19 10.28
C GLU A 111 -0.66 23.06 11.31
N PHE A 112 -0.30 21.86 10.83
CA PHE A 112 0.01 20.73 11.70
C PHE A 112 1.20 21.04 12.60
N VAL A 113 2.30 21.53 12.02
CA VAL A 113 3.53 21.85 12.76
C VAL A 113 3.27 22.90 13.83
N GLY A 114 2.54 23.98 13.48
CA GLY A 114 2.14 25.01 14.43
C GLY A 114 1.33 24.46 15.59
N SER A 115 0.33 23.61 15.31
CA SER A 115 -0.50 23.00 16.36
C SER A 115 0.30 22.13 17.33
N GLU A 116 1.31 21.39 16.85
CA GLU A 116 2.17 20.56 17.70
C GLU A 116 3.13 21.42 18.54
N ILE A 117 3.69 22.50 17.97
CA ILE A 117 4.49 23.46 18.74
C ILE A 117 3.65 24.05 19.88
N THR A 118 2.42 24.49 19.62
CA THR A 118 1.51 25.01 20.65
C THR A 118 1.22 23.97 21.74
N LYS A 119 1.02 22.70 21.37
CA LYS A 119 0.84 21.61 22.35
C LYS A 119 2.06 21.43 23.23
N LEU A 120 3.27 21.47 22.66
CA LEU A 120 4.50 21.32 23.43
C LEU A 120 4.75 22.51 24.37
N ILE A 121 4.45 23.74 23.93
CA ILE A 121 4.53 24.95 24.77
C ILE A 121 3.53 24.86 25.93
N SER A 122 2.26 24.54 25.66
CA SER A 122 1.22 24.44 26.71
C SER A 122 1.51 23.34 27.75
N ARG A 123 2.28 22.31 27.37
CA ARG A 123 2.74 21.24 28.28
C ARG A 123 4.05 21.57 29.00
N GLY A 124 4.68 22.71 28.69
CA GLY A 124 5.98 23.11 29.22
C GLY A 124 7.15 22.25 28.71
N CYS A 125 6.97 21.52 27.60
CA CYS A 125 8.01 20.66 27.03
C CYS A 125 9.08 21.46 26.27
N ILE A 126 8.71 22.62 25.74
CA ILE A 126 9.60 23.54 25.02
C ILE A 126 9.28 24.98 25.43
N SER A 127 10.25 25.87 25.28
CA SER A 127 10.10 27.31 25.56
C SER A 127 10.70 28.13 24.42
N GLN A 128 10.14 29.32 24.21
CA GLN A 128 10.75 30.30 23.32
C GLN A 128 11.99 30.89 23.99
N VAL A 129 13.07 31.05 23.23
CA VAL A 129 14.29 31.73 23.66
C VAL A 129 14.36 33.12 23.03
N PRO A 130 14.79 34.15 23.76
CA PRO A 130 14.84 35.53 23.25
C PRO A 130 16.01 35.75 22.27
N GLU A 131 17.07 34.95 22.39
CA GLU A 131 18.27 35.04 21.57
C GLU A 131 18.46 33.76 20.76
N LEU A 132 19.12 33.90 19.60
CA LEU A 132 19.39 32.78 18.71
C LEU A 132 20.42 31.82 19.36
N PRO A 133 20.10 30.53 19.56
CA PRO A 133 21.05 29.56 20.09
C PRO A 133 22.27 29.37 19.17
N LYS A 134 23.40 28.95 19.77
CA LYS A 134 24.63 28.58 19.03
C LYS A 134 24.38 27.46 18.02
N VAL A 135 23.44 26.55 18.30
CA VAL A 135 23.05 25.47 17.40
C VAL A 135 21.55 25.52 17.17
N VAL A 136 21.15 25.79 15.93
CA VAL A 136 19.75 25.81 15.50
C VAL A 136 19.53 24.62 14.56
N ASN A 137 18.86 23.60 15.07
CA ASN A 137 18.55 22.38 14.32
C ASN A 137 17.03 22.21 14.21
N PRO A 138 16.46 22.12 12.99
CA PRO A 138 15.05 21.81 12.83
C PRO A 138 14.73 20.40 13.34
N LEU A 139 13.52 20.20 13.85
CA LEU A 139 13.02 18.86 14.18
C LEU A 139 12.88 18.04 12.89
N THR A 140 13.89 17.22 12.60
CA THR A 140 13.95 16.36 11.42
C THR A 140 13.37 14.97 11.72
N GLN A 141 12.11 14.90 12.13
CA GLN A 141 11.43 13.62 12.32
C GLN A 141 10.45 13.35 11.17
N GLY A 142 10.68 12.26 10.43
CA GLY A 142 9.84 11.84 9.30
C GLY A 142 10.57 10.89 8.35
N SER A 143 9.81 10.14 7.54
CA SER A 143 10.40 9.29 6.50
C SER A 143 11.05 10.15 5.43
N ARG A 144 12.29 9.82 5.03
CA ARG A 144 12.99 10.49 3.90
C ARG A 144 12.39 10.11 2.53
N LYS A 145 11.47 9.14 2.47
CA LYS A 145 10.77 8.72 1.25
C LYS A 145 9.39 9.37 1.21
N GLY A 146 9.19 10.26 0.23
CA GLY A 146 7.95 11.03 0.06
C GLY A 146 6.68 10.16 0.02
N ASP A 147 6.68 9.08 -0.75
CA ASP A 147 5.52 8.19 -0.88
C ASP A 147 5.11 7.55 0.45
N LEU A 148 6.08 7.12 1.26
CA LEU A 148 5.83 6.56 2.59
C LEU A 148 5.32 7.63 3.56
N GLN A 149 5.83 8.85 3.45
CA GLN A 149 5.35 9.98 4.25
C GLN A 149 3.89 10.31 3.90
N LEU A 150 3.52 10.30 2.62
CA LEU A 150 2.14 10.50 2.18
C LEU A 150 1.20 9.42 2.72
N ILE A 151 1.62 8.15 2.68
CA ILE A 151 0.84 7.04 3.27
C ILE A 151 0.68 7.23 4.78
N ALA A 152 1.75 7.58 5.50
CA ALA A 152 1.69 7.83 6.94
C ALA A 152 0.74 8.98 7.30
N ILE A 153 0.75 10.07 6.53
CA ILE A 153 -0.19 11.19 6.69
C ILE A 153 -1.63 10.73 6.43
N LYS A 154 -1.87 9.95 5.36
CA LYS A 154 -3.20 9.39 5.07
C LYS A 154 -3.71 8.51 6.23
N ILE A 155 -2.87 7.62 6.75
CA ILE A 155 -3.20 6.76 7.90
C ILE A 155 -3.51 7.64 9.12
N ALA A 156 -2.67 8.63 9.44
CA ALA A 156 -2.87 9.52 10.57
C ALA A 156 -4.19 10.32 10.46
N ASN A 157 -4.52 10.81 9.27
CA ASN A 157 -5.77 11.52 9.01
C ASN A 157 -6.99 10.61 9.18
N VAL A 158 -6.95 9.38 8.64
CA VAL A 158 -8.01 8.38 8.87
C VAL A 158 -8.18 8.09 10.35
N CYS A 159 -7.08 7.94 11.08
CA CYS A 159 -7.12 7.69 12.52
C CYS A 159 -7.75 8.86 13.28
N LYS A 160 -7.37 10.10 12.93
CA LYS A 160 -7.92 11.32 13.53
C LYS A 160 -9.41 11.48 13.26
N LEU A 161 -9.85 11.30 12.01
CA LEU A 161 -11.25 11.45 11.60
C LEU A 161 -12.17 10.40 12.23
N ASN A 162 -11.65 9.19 12.46
CA ASN A 162 -12.42 8.07 13.00
C ASN A 162 -12.18 7.83 14.50
N ASN A 163 -11.42 8.70 15.18
CA ASN A 163 -11.02 8.54 16.58
C ASN A 163 -10.37 7.16 16.87
N ILE A 164 -9.54 6.68 15.95
CA ILE A 164 -8.79 5.41 16.07
C ILE A 164 -7.43 5.72 16.70
N VAL A 165 -7.09 4.98 17.75
CA VAL A 165 -5.77 5.03 18.38
C VAL A 165 -4.95 3.83 17.90
N LEU A 166 -3.85 4.09 17.18
CA LEU A 166 -2.89 3.05 16.81
C LEU A 166 -1.90 2.82 17.95
N LEU A 167 -1.76 1.58 18.36
CA LEU A 167 -0.74 1.13 19.31
C LEU A 167 0.30 0.30 18.55
N PRO A 168 1.34 0.93 17.98
CA PRO A 168 2.37 0.18 17.28
C PRO A 168 3.16 -0.66 18.28
N GLN A 169 3.12 -1.97 18.10
CA GLN A 169 3.95 -2.90 18.85
C GLN A 169 5.13 -3.30 17.98
N TRP A 170 6.33 -3.07 18.51
CA TRP A 170 7.54 -3.59 17.88
C TRP A 170 7.61 -5.10 18.09
N VAL A 171 7.86 -5.84 17.01
CA VAL A 171 8.08 -7.29 17.03
C VAL A 171 9.55 -7.55 16.69
N PRO A 172 10.29 -8.34 17.50
CA PRO A 172 11.65 -8.73 17.18
C PRO A 172 11.76 -9.33 15.78
N ARG A 173 12.87 -9.06 15.09
CA ARG A 173 13.10 -9.57 13.73
C ARG A 173 13.06 -11.10 13.68
N ASP A 174 13.57 -11.76 14.72
CA ASP A 174 13.61 -13.20 14.86
C ASP A 174 12.21 -13.82 15.01
N GLU A 175 11.24 -13.05 15.52
CA GLU A 175 9.84 -13.46 15.61
C GLU A 175 9.04 -13.14 14.33
N ASN A 176 9.53 -12.23 13.50
CA ASN A 176 8.89 -11.80 12.26
C ASN A 176 9.30 -12.62 11.02
N VAL A 177 10.05 -13.71 11.20
CA VAL A 177 10.62 -14.52 10.10
C VAL A 177 9.55 -15.01 9.13
N LYS A 178 8.41 -15.50 9.63
CA LYS A 178 7.33 -16.03 8.78
C LYS A 178 6.70 -14.94 7.90
N ALA A 179 6.38 -13.79 8.48
CA ALA A 179 5.76 -12.69 7.73
C ALA A 179 6.76 -12.07 6.73
N ASP A 180 8.04 -11.94 7.11
CA ASP A 180 9.10 -11.49 6.21
C ASP A 180 9.25 -12.44 5.01
N GLN A 181 9.28 -13.77 5.25
CA GLN A 181 9.32 -14.77 4.19
C GLN A 181 8.11 -14.69 3.25
N ILE A 182 6.89 -14.57 3.78
CA ILE A 182 5.67 -14.45 2.98
C ILE A 182 5.64 -13.12 2.20
N SER A 183 6.11 -12.02 2.78
CA SER A 183 6.19 -10.74 2.06
C SER A 183 7.17 -10.76 0.89
N LYS A 184 8.13 -11.68 0.93
CA LYS A 184 9.10 -11.93 -0.15
C LYS A 184 8.60 -12.98 -1.16
N SER A 185 7.53 -13.71 -0.85
CA SER A 185 6.91 -14.62 -1.81
C SER A 185 6.12 -13.82 -2.83
N VAL A 186 6.77 -13.52 -3.95
CA VAL A 186 6.16 -12.82 -5.07
C VAL A 186 5.76 -13.86 -6.12
N ASP A 187 4.52 -13.79 -6.60
CA ASP A 187 4.09 -14.62 -7.71
C ASP A 187 4.75 -14.13 -9.00
N CYS A 188 5.86 -14.77 -9.39
CA CYS A 188 6.59 -14.40 -10.59
C CYS A 188 5.84 -14.79 -11.87
N ASP A 189 4.88 -15.71 -11.80
CA ASP A 189 4.10 -16.14 -12.95
C ASP A 189 2.77 -15.40 -13.06
N ASP A 190 2.62 -14.28 -12.37
CA ASP A 190 1.43 -13.43 -12.42
C ASP A 190 1.44 -12.52 -13.65
N TRP A 191 0.46 -12.72 -14.53
CA TRP A 191 0.26 -11.97 -15.76
C TRP A 191 -1.21 -12.00 -16.15
N GLY A 192 -1.60 -11.09 -17.03
CA GLY A 192 -2.96 -11.03 -17.55
C GLY A 192 -3.03 -10.47 -18.96
N ILE A 193 -4.24 -10.30 -19.45
CA ILE A 193 -4.53 -9.68 -20.74
C ILE A 193 -5.18 -8.32 -20.51
N ASP A 194 -4.87 -7.37 -21.38
CA ASP A 194 -5.47 -6.04 -21.38
C ASP A 194 -7.01 -6.09 -21.35
N GLN A 195 -7.63 -5.14 -20.64
CA GLN A 195 -9.07 -5.13 -20.42
C GLN A 195 -9.87 -4.93 -21.71
N GLU A 196 -9.37 -4.14 -22.66
CA GLU A 196 -10.03 -3.92 -23.94
C GLU A 196 -10.01 -5.21 -24.77
N VAL A 197 -8.87 -5.91 -24.79
CA VAL A 197 -8.73 -7.18 -25.49
C VAL A 197 -9.61 -8.27 -24.88
N TYR A 198 -9.69 -8.33 -23.55
CA TYR A 198 -10.66 -9.19 -22.87
C TYR A 198 -12.08 -8.87 -23.34
N SER A 199 -12.48 -7.60 -23.35
CA SER A 199 -13.84 -7.17 -23.72
C SER A 199 -14.19 -7.56 -25.16
N VAL A 200 -13.23 -7.46 -26.09
CA VAL A 200 -13.40 -7.92 -27.49
C VAL A 200 -13.63 -9.43 -27.55
N LEU A 201 -12.83 -10.21 -26.82
CA LEU A 201 -12.97 -11.67 -26.80
C LEU A 201 -14.23 -12.14 -26.07
N ASP A 202 -14.64 -11.41 -25.03
CA ASP A 202 -15.87 -11.65 -24.30
C ASP A 202 -17.12 -11.41 -25.16
N ASN A 203 -17.13 -10.34 -25.94
CA ASN A 203 -18.18 -10.10 -26.93
C ASN A 203 -18.25 -11.19 -28.01
N LEU A 204 -17.11 -11.80 -28.36
CA LEU A 204 -17.04 -12.82 -29.42
C LEU A 204 -17.41 -14.22 -28.94
N TRP A 205 -16.92 -14.60 -27.75
CA TRP A 205 -16.93 -15.99 -27.27
C TRP A 205 -17.53 -16.15 -25.87
N GLY A 206 -17.85 -15.05 -25.20
CA GLY A 206 -18.49 -15.01 -23.89
C GLY A 206 -20.02 -15.03 -23.96
N PRO A 207 -20.71 -14.51 -22.92
CA PRO A 207 -20.11 -13.86 -21.73
C PRO A 207 -19.36 -14.86 -20.85
N HIS A 208 -18.11 -14.57 -20.52
CA HIS A 208 -17.32 -15.37 -19.59
C HIS A 208 -17.82 -15.15 -18.18
N THR A 209 -18.08 -16.25 -17.48
CA THR A 209 -18.70 -16.23 -16.16
C THR A 209 -17.66 -16.27 -15.05
N VAL A 210 -16.53 -16.96 -15.27
CA VAL A 210 -15.50 -17.13 -14.25
C VAL A 210 -14.09 -17.00 -14.83
N ASP A 211 -13.28 -16.19 -14.16
CA ASP A 211 -11.85 -16.05 -14.42
C ASP A 211 -11.04 -17.04 -13.58
N ARG A 212 -10.44 -18.04 -14.22
CA ARG A 212 -9.79 -19.16 -13.51
C ARG A 212 -8.41 -18.83 -12.99
N PHE A 213 -7.75 -17.79 -13.50
CA PHE A 213 -6.37 -17.47 -13.13
C PHE A 213 -6.21 -15.97 -12.89
N ALA A 214 -6.65 -15.50 -11.73
CA ALA A 214 -6.62 -14.08 -11.40
C ALA A 214 -6.36 -13.79 -9.91
N SER A 215 -6.19 -12.52 -9.61
CA SER A 215 -6.17 -11.90 -8.29
C SER A 215 -7.20 -10.77 -8.24
N ASP A 216 -7.42 -10.24 -7.04
CA ASP A 216 -8.38 -9.16 -6.74
C ASP A 216 -8.20 -7.89 -7.58
N TYR A 217 -6.99 -7.65 -8.08
CA TYR A 217 -6.64 -6.44 -8.82
C TYR A 217 -6.58 -6.61 -10.34
N ASN A 218 -6.62 -7.84 -10.87
CA ASN A 218 -6.47 -8.11 -12.32
C ASN A 218 -7.55 -9.01 -12.91
N THR A 219 -8.51 -9.46 -12.11
CA THR A 219 -9.61 -10.31 -12.56
C THR A 219 -10.46 -9.64 -13.64
N LYS A 220 -10.93 -10.47 -14.58
CA LYS A 220 -11.78 -10.05 -15.72
C LYS A 220 -13.26 -10.33 -15.54
N CYS A 221 -13.59 -11.24 -14.62
CA CYS A 221 -14.95 -11.64 -14.30
C CYS A 221 -15.28 -11.26 -12.86
N LEU A 222 -16.57 -11.12 -12.53
CA LEU A 222 -17.01 -10.88 -11.15
C LEU A 222 -16.65 -12.06 -10.23
N VAL A 223 -16.69 -13.28 -10.76
CA VAL A 223 -16.30 -14.50 -10.08
C VAL A 223 -14.94 -14.92 -10.59
N PHE A 224 -14.00 -15.23 -9.69
CA PHE A 224 -12.65 -15.65 -10.08
C PHE A 224 -11.98 -16.58 -9.08
N ASN A 225 -10.96 -17.29 -9.54
CA ASN A 225 -10.11 -18.14 -8.71
C ASN A 225 -8.69 -17.59 -8.63
N SER A 226 -8.06 -17.75 -7.46
CA SER A 226 -6.75 -17.18 -7.17
C SER A 226 -5.75 -18.22 -6.67
N LYS A 227 -4.46 -17.97 -6.87
CA LYS A 227 -3.39 -18.87 -6.37
C LYS A 227 -3.32 -18.88 -4.85
N HIS A 228 -3.43 -17.71 -4.24
CA HIS A 228 -3.47 -17.50 -2.79
C HIS A 228 -4.77 -16.80 -2.41
N TRP A 229 -5.13 -16.87 -1.12
CA TRP A 229 -6.30 -16.15 -0.64
C TRP A 229 -6.13 -14.64 -0.89
N CYS A 230 -7.15 -14.02 -1.49
CA CYS A 230 -7.25 -12.58 -1.68
C CYS A 230 -8.73 -12.17 -1.54
N PRO A 231 -9.02 -10.87 -1.33
CA PRO A 231 -10.39 -10.40 -1.21
C PRO A 231 -11.26 -10.82 -2.41
N ASN A 232 -12.49 -11.25 -2.13
CA ASN A 232 -13.51 -11.63 -3.13
C ASN A 232 -13.20 -12.84 -4.01
N THR A 233 -12.10 -13.58 -3.78
CA THR A 233 -11.86 -14.84 -4.49
C THR A 233 -12.97 -15.84 -4.22
N SER A 234 -13.47 -16.50 -5.27
CA SER A 234 -14.48 -17.57 -5.16
C SER A 234 -13.87 -18.91 -4.75
N GLY A 235 -12.55 -19.04 -4.86
CA GLY A 235 -11.84 -20.26 -4.48
C GLY A 235 -10.34 -20.11 -4.75
N ILE A 236 -9.54 -20.65 -3.83
CA ILE A 236 -8.10 -20.81 -4.07
C ILE A 236 -7.87 -22.03 -4.97
N ASN A 237 -6.80 -22.00 -5.77
CA ASN A 237 -6.43 -23.03 -6.73
C ASN A 237 -7.55 -23.40 -7.71
N ALA A 238 -7.43 -22.87 -8.94
CA ALA A 238 -8.37 -23.11 -10.03
C ALA A 238 -8.68 -24.59 -10.29
N PHE A 239 -7.71 -25.48 -10.09
CA PHE A 239 -7.87 -26.91 -10.40
C PHE A 239 -8.74 -27.68 -9.40
N ASP A 240 -8.94 -27.13 -8.19
CA ASP A 240 -9.80 -27.71 -7.16
C ASP A 240 -11.27 -27.30 -7.36
N GLN A 241 -11.54 -26.37 -8.27
CA GLN A 241 -12.86 -25.83 -8.57
C GLN A 241 -13.53 -26.61 -9.71
N ASP A 242 -14.86 -26.60 -9.74
CA ASP A 242 -15.63 -27.16 -10.86
C ASP A 242 -15.66 -26.17 -12.04
N TRP A 243 -15.23 -26.62 -13.22
CA TRP A 243 -15.26 -25.81 -14.44
C TRP A 243 -16.48 -26.14 -15.31
N LYS A 244 -17.29 -27.12 -14.91
CA LYS A 244 -18.54 -27.50 -15.59
C LYS A 244 -19.55 -26.37 -15.51
N SER A 245 -20.41 -26.31 -16.51
CA SER A 245 -21.53 -25.36 -16.60
C SER A 245 -21.15 -23.87 -16.63
N GLU A 246 -19.85 -23.54 -16.66
CA GLU A 246 -19.33 -22.18 -16.73
C GLU A 246 -18.67 -21.90 -18.07
N ILE A 247 -18.62 -20.62 -18.47
CA ILE A 247 -17.85 -20.15 -19.62
C ILE A 247 -16.53 -19.60 -19.08
N ASN A 248 -15.49 -20.42 -19.18
CA ASN A 248 -14.24 -20.22 -18.45
C ASN A 248 -13.31 -19.25 -19.18
N TRP A 249 -12.87 -18.19 -18.51
CA TRP A 249 -11.74 -17.36 -18.94
C TRP A 249 -10.45 -17.90 -18.33
N ILE A 250 -9.49 -18.31 -19.16
CA ILE A 250 -8.32 -19.09 -18.73
C ILE A 250 -7.04 -18.46 -19.28
N VAL A 251 -6.29 -17.79 -18.40
CA VAL A 251 -4.99 -17.17 -18.69
C VAL A 251 -3.92 -17.74 -17.75
N PRO A 252 -3.50 -19.00 -17.94
CA PRO A 252 -2.66 -19.68 -16.97
C PRO A 252 -1.18 -19.35 -17.20
N PRO A 253 -0.33 -19.51 -16.17
CA PRO A 253 1.11 -19.69 -16.37
C PRO A 253 1.39 -20.76 -17.45
N PRO A 254 2.36 -20.57 -18.37
CA PRO A 254 2.62 -21.48 -19.49
C PRO A 254 2.88 -22.93 -19.07
N SER A 255 3.50 -23.13 -17.90
CA SER A 255 3.74 -24.44 -17.30
C SER A 255 2.44 -25.20 -16.95
N LEU A 256 1.33 -24.49 -16.75
CA LEU A 256 0.03 -25.04 -16.36
C LEU A 256 -0.94 -25.24 -17.53
N VAL A 257 -0.59 -24.80 -18.74
CA VAL A 257 -1.46 -24.91 -19.93
C VAL A 257 -1.89 -26.35 -20.19
N SER A 258 -0.95 -27.31 -20.19
CA SER A 258 -1.28 -28.74 -20.41
C SER A 258 -2.28 -29.25 -19.37
N LYS A 259 -2.14 -28.82 -18.11
CA LYS A 259 -3.05 -29.19 -17.03
C LYS A 259 -4.43 -28.57 -17.21
N CYS A 260 -4.50 -27.32 -17.69
CA CYS A 260 -5.77 -26.67 -18.04
C CYS A 260 -6.49 -27.44 -19.14
N ILE A 261 -5.80 -27.81 -20.22
CA ILE A 261 -6.40 -28.56 -21.33
C ILE A 261 -6.93 -29.92 -20.83
N GLN A 262 -6.17 -30.62 -19.99
CA GLN A 262 -6.60 -31.89 -19.39
C GLN A 262 -7.84 -31.72 -18.50
N LYS A 263 -7.84 -30.69 -17.63
CA LYS A 263 -8.98 -30.35 -16.77
C LYS A 263 -10.23 -30.06 -17.60
N MET A 264 -10.12 -29.23 -18.65
CA MET A 264 -11.24 -28.94 -19.55
C MET A 264 -11.76 -30.19 -20.27
N LYS A 265 -10.86 -31.09 -20.70
CA LYS A 265 -11.22 -32.35 -21.34
C LYS A 265 -11.97 -33.30 -20.40
N GLN A 266 -11.48 -33.44 -19.16
CA GLN A 266 -12.07 -34.30 -18.14
C GLN A 266 -13.47 -33.80 -17.74
N GLU A 267 -13.64 -32.49 -17.66
CA GLU A 267 -14.87 -31.86 -17.19
C GLU A 267 -15.81 -31.46 -18.31
N LYS A 268 -15.45 -31.67 -19.58
CA LYS A 268 -16.26 -31.27 -20.74
C LYS A 268 -16.63 -29.78 -20.70
N SER A 269 -15.66 -28.98 -20.28
CA SER A 269 -15.85 -27.54 -20.10
C SER A 269 -15.61 -26.78 -21.39
N ILE A 270 -16.17 -25.58 -21.45
CA ILE A 270 -15.99 -24.63 -22.55
C ILE A 270 -15.32 -23.35 -22.03
N GLY A 271 -14.71 -22.59 -22.93
CA GLY A 271 -14.12 -21.31 -22.55
C GLY A 271 -13.08 -20.79 -23.52
N THR A 272 -12.44 -19.72 -23.10
CA THR A 272 -11.33 -19.08 -23.83
C THR A 272 -10.03 -19.36 -23.11
N LEU A 273 -9.09 -19.98 -23.83
CA LEU A 273 -7.75 -20.27 -23.35
C LEU A 273 -6.73 -19.38 -24.05
N ILE A 274 -5.97 -18.61 -23.28
CA ILE A 274 -4.88 -17.78 -23.81
C ILE A 274 -3.54 -18.47 -23.57
N VAL A 275 -2.74 -18.62 -24.63
CA VAL A 275 -1.43 -19.28 -24.58
C VAL A 275 -0.40 -18.53 -25.41
N PRO A 276 0.89 -18.59 -25.07
CA PRO A 276 1.94 -18.14 -25.98
C PRO A 276 2.06 -19.07 -27.19
N TYR A 277 2.31 -18.48 -28.35
CA TYR A 277 2.51 -19.20 -29.60
C TYR A 277 3.91 -19.82 -29.66
N TRP A 278 4.11 -20.90 -28.90
CA TRP A 278 5.41 -21.57 -28.76
C TRP A 278 5.37 -23.00 -29.24
N ARG A 279 5.88 -23.24 -30.45
CA ARG A 279 5.86 -24.55 -31.10
C ARG A 279 6.65 -25.63 -30.34
N SER A 280 7.69 -25.23 -29.61
CA SER A 280 8.52 -26.13 -28.81
C SER A 280 7.97 -26.38 -27.40
N ALA A 281 6.85 -25.75 -27.02
CA ALA A 281 6.30 -25.90 -25.67
C ALA A 281 5.60 -27.25 -25.50
N PRO A 282 5.62 -27.87 -24.31
CA PRO A 282 5.02 -29.19 -24.07
C PRO A 282 3.51 -29.27 -24.35
N PHE A 283 2.79 -28.13 -24.27
CA PHE A 283 1.36 -28.08 -24.56
C PHE A 283 1.05 -28.00 -26.06
N TRP A 284 2.03 -27.63 -26.90
CA TRP A 284 1.79 -27.38 -28.33
C TRP A 284 1.30 -28.60 -29.10
N PRO A 285 1.87 -29.82 -28.92
CA PRO A 285 1.37 -31.02 -29.59
C PRO A 285 -0.07 -31.42 -29.18
N ILE A 286 -0.58 -30.90 -28.06
CA ILE A 286 -1.96 -31.13 -27.63
C ILE A 286 -2.92 -30.24 -28.41
N LEU A 287 -2.49 -29.02 -28.76
CA LEU A 287 -3.30 -28.02 -29.46
C LEU A 287 -3.25 -28.16 -30.98
N ASN A 288 -2.07 -28.46 -31.54
CA ASN A 288 -1.86 -28.57 -32.98
C ASN A 288 -1.71 -30.05 -33.39
N VAL A 289 -2.61 -30.52 -34.25
CA VAL A 289 -2.61 -31.88 -34.83
C VAL A 289 -2.10 -31.89 -36.29
N GLY A 290 -1.68 -30.74 -36.81
CA GLY A 290 -1.08 -30.62 -38.14
C GLY A 290 0.30 -31.26 -38.22
N ILE A 291 0.67 -31.73 -39.41
CA ILE A 291 2.04 -32.12 -39.75
C ILE A 291 2.91 -30.85 -39.78
N GLU A 292 4.21 -30.99 -39.53
CA GLU A 292 5.19 -29.89 -39.48
C GLU A 292 4.94 -28.82 -40.56
N GLY A 293 4.76 -27.57 -40.13
CA GLY A 293 4.51 -26.42 -41.00
C GLY A 293 3.03 -26.10 -41.23
N SER A 294 2.09 -27.02 -41.00
CA SER A 294 0.65 -26.77 -41.09
C SER A 294 0.05 -26.43 -39.72
N GLN A 295 -0.70 -25.32 -39.63
CA GLN A 295 -1.47 -24.98 -38.43
C GLN A 295 -2.85 -25.60 -38.54
N LYS A 296 -3.01 -26.80 -37.99
CA LYS A 296 -4.31 -27.48 -37.91
C LYS A 296 -4.60 -27.77 -36.45
N PHE A 297 -5.42 -26.94 -35.83
CA PHE A 297 -5.78 -27.14 -34.44
C PHE A 297 -6.59 -28.41 -34.24
N ALA A 298 -6.50 -28.97 -33.04
CA ALA A 298 -7.31 -30.10 -32.60
C ALA A 298 -8.80 -29.76 -32.70
N SER A 299 -9.66 -30.78 -32.86
CA SER A 299 -11.10 -30.61 -33.08
C SER A 299 -11.85 -29.87 -31.97
N PHE A 300 -11.29 -29.85 -30.75
CA PHE A 300 -11.87 -29.11 -29.62
C PHE A 300 -11.59 -27.60 -29.67
N VAL A 301 -10.75 -27.13 -30.61
CA VAL A 301 -10.50 -25.70 -30.85
C VAL A 301 -11.45 -25.24 -31.95
N GLY A 302 -12.50 -24.51 -31.57
CA GLY A 302 -13.55 -24.08 -32.50
C GLY A 302 -13.23 -22.78 -33.25
N ASP A 303 -12.41 -21.90 -32.69
CA ASP A 303 -11.95 -20.65 -33.29
C ASP A 303 -10.61 -20.22 -32.66
N SER A 304 -9.86 -19.36 -33.34
CA SER A 304 -8.61 -18.81 -32.82
C SER A 304 -8.38 -17.36 -33.26
N ARG A 305 -7.70 -16.59 -32.41
CA ARG A 305 -7.23 -15.24 -32.71
C ARG A 305 -5.77 -15.12 -32.34
N VAL A 306 -5.01 -14.43 -33.19
CA VAL A 306 -3.61 -14.11 -32.95
C VAL A 306 -3.56 -12.76 -32.24
N LEU A 307 -2.84 -12.69 -31.12
CA LEU A 307 -2.66 -11.46 -30.35
C LEU A 307 -1.18 -11.08 -30.29
N SER A 308 -0.91 -9.78 -30.30
CA SER A 308 0.43 -9.21 -30.08
C SER A 308 0.83 -9.33 -28.60
N SER A 309 2.12 -9.45 -28.27
CA SER A 309 2.58 -9.38 -26.87
C SER A 309 2.30 -8.04 -26.19
N SER A 310 2.00 -6.98 -26.94
CA SER A 310 1.64 -5.66 -26.39
C SER A 310 0.38 -5.68 -25.53
N VAL A 311 -0.44 -6.72 -25.64
CA VAL A 311 -1.69 -6.87 -24.86
C VAL A 311 -1.47 -7.50 -23.48
N VAL A 312 -0.24 -7.90 -23.16
CA VAL A 312 0.09 -8.54 -21.88
C VAL A 312 0.16 -7.48 -20.77
N MET A 313 -0.65 -7.67 -19.74
CA MET A 313 -0.53 -6.93 -18.50
C MET A 313 0.42 -7.64 -17.54
N ARG A 314 1.33 -6.88 -16.93
CA ARG A 314 2.23 -7.42 -15.92
C ARG A 314 1.52 -7.56 -14.59
N GLY A 315 1.69 -8.72 -13.96
CA GLY A 315 1.36 -8.87 -12.54
C GLY A 315 2.37 -8.16 -11.65
N ARG A 316 2.23 -8.35 -10.34
CA ARG A 316 3.12 -7.74 -9.33
C ARG A 316 4.52 -8.38 -9.29
N GLY A 317 4.73 -9.47 -10.03
CA GLY A 317 6.00 -10.19 -10.15
C GLY A 317 7.02 -9.51 -11.06
N LYS A 318 8.19 -9.15 -10.52
CA LYS A 318 9.27 -8.49 -11.29
C LYS A 318 10.16 -9.45 -12.09
N ASN A 319 10.29 -10.71 -11.66
CA ASN A 319 11.24 -11.68 -12.22
C ASN A 319 10.59 -12.73 -13.13
N GLY A 320 9.30 -12.55 -13.44
CA GLY A 320 8.51 -13.44 -14.27
C GLY A 320 8.90 -13.45 -15.73
N LEU A 321 8.53 -14.53 -16.42
CA LEU A 321 8.61 -14.67 -17.87
C LEU A 321 7.87 -13.53 -18.61
N PHE A 322 6.70 -13.14 -18.09
CA PHE A 322 5.91 -12.02 -18.58
C PHE A 322 6.15 -10.71 -17.80
N GLY A 323 7.04 -10.74 -16.79
CA GLY A 323 7.43 -9.56 -16.00
C GLY A 323 8.56 -8.73 -16.62
N LYS A 324 9.28 -9.30 -17.60
CA LYS A 324 10.39 -8.62 -18.31
C LYS A 324 9.87 -7.63 -19.34
N THR A 325 10.64 -6.56 -19.58
CA THR A 325 10.16 -5.38 -20.31
C THR A 325 9.94 -5.57 -21.81
N ASP A 326 10.64 -6.53 -22.42
CA ASP A 326 10.87 -6.54 -23.86
C ASP A 326 10.68 -7.93 -24.48
N THR A 327 9.57 -8.60 -24.17
CA THR A 327 9.29 -9.91 -24.76
C THR A 327 8.43 -9.75 -26.02
N ASN A 328 9.09 -9.75 -27.18
CA ASN A 328 8.44 -9.87 -28.49
C ASN A 328 8.06 -11.33 -28.75
N PHE A 329 6.82 -11.69 -28.46
CA PHE A 329 6.25 -12.98 -28.87
C PHE A 329 4.78 -12.80 -29.26
N THR A 330 4.23 -13.81 -29.90
CA THR A 330 2.82 -13.85 -30.29
C THR A 330 2.04 -14.69 -29.29
N LEU A 331 0.82 -14.27 -28.98
CA LEU A 331 -0.15 -15.03 -28.20
C LEU A 331 -1.23 -15.62 -29.12
N LEU A 332 -1.86 -16.70 -28.68
CA LEU A 332 -3.07 -17.24 -29.26
C LEU A 332 -4.19 -17.18 -28.23
N ALA A 333 -5.33 -16.64 -28.64
CA ALA A 333 -6.59 -16.83 -27.96
C ALA A 333 -7.34 -17.97 -28.67
N LEU A 334 -7.73 -18.99 -27.92
CA LEU A 334 -8.35 -20.21 -28.45
C LEU A 334 -9.74 -20.39 -27.83
N LYS A 335 -10.75 -20.53 -28.68
CA LYS A 335 -12.09 -20.92 -28.25
C LYS A 335 -12.14 -22.44 -28.10
N ILE A 336 -12.17 -22.92 -26.85
CA ILE A 336 -12.12 -24.34 -26.52
C ILE A 336 -13.53 -24.88 -26.21
N ARG A 337 -13.83 -26.07 -26.74
CA ARG A 337 -15.08 -26.80 -26.50
C ARG A 337 -14.83 -28.31 -26.52
N PHE A 338 -14.92 -28.97 -25.36
CA PHE A 338 -14.63 -30.40 -25.16
C PHE A 338 -15.84 -31.34 -25.08
#